data_AF-A0A1Y2R135-F1
#
_entry.id   AF-A0A1Y2R135-F1
#
_cell.length_a   1.000
_cell.length_b   1.000
_cell.length_c   1.000
_cell.angle_alpha   90.00
_cell.angle_beta   90.00
_cell.angle_gamma   90.00
#
_symmetry.space_group_name_H-M   'P 1'
#
loop_
_entity.id
_entity.type
_entity.pdbx_description
1 polymer ?
#
loop_
_entity_poly.entity_id
_entity_poly.type
_entity_poly.pdbx_seq_one_letter_code
_entity_poly.pdbx_strand_id
1 'polypeptide(L)'
;MNQPTMLHAPPSVSLPVHLVAGLQDALLMAMTDLQRLEGLLDHATANLLDRFGSANRTLGQIDGEQAAELAPVREALHQAVTELQFHDMATQLIVHTGKVLQSCAWRLAEEAMEPEEDEQPMALDPMPERPSPVTQSEMDAGSVELF
;
A
#
# COMPACT_ATOMS: atom_id res chain seq x y z
N MET A 1 -41.36 40.16 7.02
CA MET A 1 -41.05 38.93 7.78
C MET A 1 -39.95 38.18 7.04
N ASN A 2 -38.72 38.18 7.53
CA ASN A 2 -37.66 37.28 7.04
C ASN A 2 -37.62 36.06 7.96
N GLN A 3 -37.92 34.87 7.41
CA GLN A 3 -37.65 33.60 8.10
C GLN A 3 -36.14 33.32 8.04
N PRO A 4 -35.50 32.92 9.14
CA PRO A 4 -34.12 32.51 9.12
C PRO A 4 -34.01 31.17 8.38
N THR A 5 -33.11 31.10 7.41
CA THR A 5 -32.73 29.87 6.72
C THR A 5 -32.19 28.89 7.75
N MET A 6 -32.94 27.82 8.03
CA MET A 6 -32.50 26.74 8.91
C MET A 6 -31.35 26.01 8.22
N LEU A 7 -30.11 26.34 8.60
CA LEU A 7 -28.93 25.56 8.22
C LEU A 7 -29.13 24.14 8.77
N HIS A 8 -29.46 23.19 7.90
CA HIS A 8 -29.51 21.78 8.27
C HIS A 8 -28.07 21.34 8.58
N ALA A 9 -27.80 21.03 9.84
CA ALA A 9 -26.57 20.35 10.21
C ALA A 9 -26.48 19.01 9.43
N PRO A 10 -25.29 18.61 8.96
CA PRO A 10 -25.11 17.33 8.31
C PRO A 10 -25.52 16.18 9.26
N PRO A 11 -26.01 15.05 8.73
CA PRO A 11 -26.35 13.90 9.56
C PRO A 11 -25.13 13.41 10.34
N SER A 12 -25.27 13.23 11.65
CA SER A 12 -24.19 12.81 12.56
C SER A 12 -24.59 11.59 13.41
N VAL A 13 -23.60 10.82 13.86
CA VAL A 13 -23.76 9.69 14.78
C VAL A 13 -22.98 9.97 16.06
N SER A 14 -23.60 9.78 17.23
CA SER A 14 -22.92 9.89 18.52
C SER A 14 -22.31 8.54 18.90
N LEU A 15 -20.99 8.51 19.11
CA LEU A 15 -20.26 7.32 19.55
C LEU A 15 -19.57 7.59 20.90
N PRO A 16 -19.57 6.62 21.83
CA PRO A 16 -18.75 6.70 23.04
C PRO A 16 -17.25 6.80 22.70
N VAL A 17 -16.52 7.68 23.39
CA VAL A 17 -15.08 7.92 23.17
C VAL A 17 -14.25 6.64 23.23
N HIS A 18 -14.56 5.71 24.14
CA HIS A 18 -13.84 4.43 24.23
C HIS A 18 -14.00 3.55 22.98
N LEU A 19 -15.12 3.65 22.25
CA LEU A 19 -15.28 2.95 20.97
C LEU A 19 -14.48 3.63 19.87
N VAL A 20 -14.41 4.97 19.86
CA VAL A 20 -13.61 5.72 18.90
C VAL A 20 -12.11 5.43 19.10
N ALA A 21 -11.64 5.44 20.35
CA ALA A 21 -10.28 5.07 20.71
C ALA A 21 -9.96 3.61 20.29
N GLY A 22 -10.87 2.67 20.58
CA GLY A 22 -10.70 1.27 20.16
C GLY A 22 -10.62 1.09 18.64
N LEU A 23 -11.39 1.87 17.87
CA LEU A 23 -11.31 1.88 16.41
C LEU A 23 -9.99 2.49 15.92
N GLN A 24 -9.56 3.60 16.51
CA GLN A 24 -8.28 4.23 16.21
C GLN A 24 -7.12 3.26 16.46
N ASP A 25 -7.09 2.59 17.60
CA ASP A 25 -6.07 1.59 17.94
C ASP A 25 -6.04 0.44 16.93
N ALA A 26 -7.21 -0.05 16.52
CA ALA A 26 -7.31 -1.10 15.50
C ALA A 26 -6.77 -0.64 14.14
N LEU A 27 -7.01 0.60 13.74
CA LEU A 27 -6.46 1.18 12.50
C LEU A 27 -4.94 1.31 12.56
N LEU A 28 -4.39 1.79 13.68
CA LEU A 28 -2.94 1.91 13.89
C LEU A 28 -2.24 0.55 13.93
N MET A 29 -2.90 -0.47 14.52
CA MET A 29 -2.42 -1.85 14.49
C MET A 29 -2.38 -2.39 13.07
N ALA A 30 -3.46 -2.21 12.31
CA ALA A 30 -3.53 -2.63 10.90
C ALA A 30 -2.43 -1.94 10.05
N MET A 31 -2.17 -0.65 10.26
CA MET A 31 -1.05 0.03 9.60
C MET A 31 0.31 -0.58 9.93
N THR A 32 0.55 -0.91 11.20
CA THR A 32 1.80 -1.54 11.63
C THR A 32 1.98 -2.90 10.95
N ASP A 33 0.89 -3.67 10.82
CA ASP A 33 0.92 -4.95 10.12
C ASP A 33 1.13 -4.78 8.60
N LEU A 34 0.55 -3.75 7.98
CA LEU A 34 0.81 -3.42 6.57
C LEU A 34 2.28 -3.05 6.33
N GLN A 35 2.89 -2.24 7.19
CA GLN A 35 4.33 -1.91 7.11
C GLN A 35 5.22 -3.14 7.26
N ARG A 36 4.84 -4.07 8.16
CA ARG A 36 5.56 -5.35 8.31
C ARG A 36 5.38 -6.23 7.08
N LEU A 37 4.18 -6.28 6.52
CA LEU A 37 3.88 -7.05 5.31
C LEU A 37 4.69 -6.53 4.13
N GLU A 38 4.76 -5.21 3.94
CA GLU A 38 5.61 -4.55 2.95
C GLU A 38 7.06 -5.05 3.04
N GLY A 39 7.68 -4.96 4.22
CA GLY A 39 9.06 -5.40 4.43
C GLY A 39 9.27 -6.91 4.24
N LEU A 40 8.29 -7.75 4.60
CA LEU A 40 8.34 -9.18 4.35
C LEU A 40 8.30 -9.51 2.86
N LEU A 41 7.44 -8.81 2.10
CA LEU A 41 7.34 -8.99 0.66
C LEU A 41 8.60 -8.49 -0.05
N ASP A 42 9.12 -7.31 0.31
CA ASP A 42 10.37 -6.77 -0.24
C ASP A 42 11.54 -7.75 -0.04
N HIS A 43 11.69 -8.25 1.18
CA HIS A 43 12.73 -9.23 1.49
C HIS A 43 12.55 -10.55 0.72
N ALA A 44 11.31 -11.06 0.60
CA ALA A 44 11.04 -12.27 -0.15
C ALA A 44 11.32 -12.09 -1.65
N THR A 45 10.87 -10.99 -2.25
CA THR A 45 11.09 -10.66 -3.66
C THR A 45 12.57 -10.46 -3.98
N ALA A 46 13.33 -9.77 -3.12
CA ALA A 46 14.78 -9.63 -3.28
C ALA A 46 15.49 -11.00 -3.28
N ASN A 47 15.11 -11.90 -2.37
CA ASN A 47 15.66 -13.25 -2.33
C ASN A 47 15.29 -14.08 -3.57
N LEU A 48 14.07 -13.95 -4.09
CA LEU A 48 13.66 -14.63 -5.31
C LEU A 48 14.45 -14.13 -6.52
N LEU A 49 14.64 -12.82 -6.64
CA LEU A 49 15.40 -12.22 -7.74
C LEU A 49 16.86 -12.69 -7.75
N ASP A 50 17.52 -12.73 -6.58
CA ASP A 50 18.88 -13.23 -6.47
C ASP A 50 18.98 -14.73 -6.81
N ARG A 51 18.02 -15.54 -6.34
CA ARG A 51 17.97 -16.98 -6.63
C ARG A 51 17.74 -17.25 -8.12
N PHE A 52 16.82 -16.54 -8.76
CA PHE A 52 16.59 -16.66 -10.21
C PHE A 52 17.79 -16.17 -11.02
N GLY A 53 18.40 -15.06 -10.64
CA GLY A 53 19.62 -14.56 -11.26
C GLY A 53 20.79 -15.56 -11.15
N SER A 54 20.96 -16.16 -9.97
CA SER A 54 21.95 -17.22 -9.73
C SER A 54 21.67 -18.47 -10.55
N ALA A 55 20.42 -18.94 -10.59
CA ALA A 55 20.02 -20.08 -11.41
C ALA A 55 20.29 -19.83 -12.91
N ASN A 56 19.94 -18.65 -13.42
CA ASN A 56 20.16 -18.30 -14.82
C ASN A 56 21.66 -18.25 -15.17
N ARG A 57 22.52 -17.74 -14.27
CA ARG A 57 23.98 -17.77 -14.44
C ARG A 57 24.53 -19.20 -14.48
N THR A 58 24.10 -20.06 -13.56
CA THR A 58 24.53 -21.46 -13.52
C THR A 58 24.12 -22.22 -14.78
N LEU A 59 22.90 -21.99 -15.26
CA LEU A 59 22.42 -22.60 -16.52
C LEU A 59 23.22 -22.09 -17.73
N GLY A 60 23.61 -20.82 -17.73
CA GLY A 60 24.43 -20.23 -18.80
C GLY A 60 25.87 -20.75 -18.87
N GLN A 61 26.34 -21.50 -17.87
CA GLN A 61 27.65 -22.17 -17.88
C GLN A 61 27.59 -23.59 -18.45
N ILE A 62 26.39 -24.11 -18.77
CA ILE A 62 26.22 -25.44 -19.34
C ILE A 62 26.33 -25.34 -20.86
N ASP A 63 27.42 -25.85 -21.40
CA ASP A 63 27.69 -25.93 -22.83
C ASP A 63 27.50 -27.34 -23.38
N GLY A 64 27.32 -27.46 -24.71
CA GLY A 64 27.20 -28.74 -25.41
C GLY A 64 25.76 -29.10 -25.79
N GLU A 65 25.52 -30.37 -26.15
CA GLU A 65 24.23 -30.83 -26.67
C GLU A 65 23.06 -30.60 -25.67
N GLN A 66 23.33 -30.61 -24.36
CA GLN A 66 22.32 -30.34 -23.33
C GLN A 66 21.90 -28.85 -23.24
N ALA A 67 22.68 -27.91 -23.79
CA ALA A 67 22.36 -26.49 -23.70
C ALA A 67 21.04 -26.14 -24.43
N ALA A 68 20.75 -26.84 -25.53
CA ALA A 68 19.50 -26.67 -26.28
C ALA A 68 18.27 -27.14 -25.48
N GLU A 69 18.41 -28.19 -24.68
CA GLU A 69 17.34 -28.73 -23.83
C GLU A 69 17.00 -27.81 -22.64
N LEU A 70 17.91 -26.92 -22.27
CA LEU A 70 17.74 -25.96 -21.17
C LEU A 70 17.07 -24.64 -21.60
N ALA A 71 16.87 -24.42 -22.90
CA ALA A 71 16.25 -23.20 -23.40
C ALA A 71 14.85 -22.91 -22.77
N PRO A 72 13.94 -23.88 -22.61
CA PRO A 72 12.66 -23.66 -21.95
C PRO A 72 12.79 -23.27 -20.47
N VAL A 73 13.80 -23.80 -19.77
CA VAL A 73 14.05 -23.48 -18.36
C VAL A 73 14.55 -22.04 -18.22
N ARG A 74 15.45 -21.60 -19.10
CA ARG A 74 15.91 -20.21 -19.13
C ARG A 74 14.78 -19.24 -19.42
N GLU A 75 13.91 -19.58 -20.38
CA GLU A 75 12.73 -18.78 -20.70
C GLU A 75 11.78 -18.67 -19.50
N ALA A 76 11.47 -19.78 -18.82
CA ALA A 76 10.64 -19.77 -17.63
C ALA A 76 11.23 -18.92 -16.49
N LEU A 77 12.57 -18.92 -16.31
CA LEU A 77 13.22 -18.04 -15.33
C LEU A 77 13.13 -16.56 -15.71
N HIS A 78 13.27 -16.22 -17.00
CA HIS A 78 13.09 -14.85 -17.48
C HIS A 78 11.65 -14.36 -17.30
N GLN A 79 10.66 -15.22 -17.58
CA GLN A 79 9.25 -14.92 -17.33
C GLN A 79 9.00 -14.73 -15.84
N ALA A 80 9.50 -15.61 -14.97
CA ALA A 80 9.35 -15.46 -13.52
C ALA A 80 9.93 -14.14 -12.98
N VAL A 81 11.09 -13.70 -13.49
CA VAL A 81 11.67 -12.39 -13.13
C VAL A 81 10.81 -11.23 -13.64
N THR A 82 10.19 -11.38 -14.81
CA THR A 82 9.28 -10.37 -15.37
C THR A 82 8.01 -10.27 -14.53
N GLU A 83 7.44 -11.40 -14.09
CA GLU A 83 6.27 -11.42 -13.20
C GLU A 83 6.58 -10.80 -11.82
N LEU A 84 7.82 -10.87 -11.34
CA LEU A 84 8.21 -10.15 -10.11
C LEU A 84 8.14 -8.62 -10.27
N GLN A 85 8.02 -8.07 -11.47
CA GLN A 85 7.81 -6.63 -11.68
C GLN A 85 6.46 -6.15 -11.12
N PHE A 86 5.47 -7.06 -10.97
CA PHE A 86 4.21 -6.74 -10.31
C PHE A 86 4.35 -6.49 -8.80
N HIS A 87 5.50 -6.85 -8.20
CA HIS A 87 5.80 -6.59 -6.78
C HIS A 87 5.71 -5.10 -6.44
N ASP A 88 6.33 -4.25 -7.27
CA ASP A 88 6.34 -2.80 -7.03
C ASP A 88 4.91 -2.23 -6.92
N MET A 89 4.01 -2.69 -7.79
CA MET A 89 2.59 -2.31 -7.75
C MET A 89 1.88 -2.82 -6.49
N ALA A 90 2.18 -4.05 -6.04
CA ALA A 90 1.59 -4.58 -4.81
C ALA A 90 2.04 -3.77 -3.58
N THR A 91 3.32 -3.42 -3.51
CA THR A 91 3.90 -2.59 -2.44
C THR A 91 3.27 -1.19 -2.45
N GLN A 92 3.05 -0.58 -3.61
CA GLN A 92 2.36 0.72 -3.72
C GLN A 92 0.92 0.67 -3.18
N LEU A 93 0.16 -0.40 -3.45
CA LEU A 93 -1.19 -0.57 -2.91
C LEU A 93 -1.18 -0.72 -1.38
N ILE A 94 -0.20 -1.43 -0.82
CA ILE A 94 -0.01 -1.57 0.64
C ILE A 94 0.27 -0.20 1.26
N VAL A 95 1.21 0.56 0.69
CA VAL A 95 1.58 1.91 1.16
C VAL A 95 0.37 2.86 1.09
N HIS A 96 -0.36 2.87 -0.02
CA HIS A 96 -1.56 3.69 -0.18
C HIS A 96 -2.62 3.34 0.86
N THR A 97 -2.90 2.04 1.04
CA THR A 97 -3.84 1.57 2.06
C THR A 97 -3.41 2.04 3.45
N GLY A 98 -2.11 1.94 3.77
CA GLY A 98 -1.56 2.46 5.02
C GLY A 98 -1.84 3.96 5.23
N LYS A 99 -1.63 4.79 4.20
CA LYS A 99 -1.92 6.24 4.24
C LYS A 99 -3.41 6.54 4.45
N VAL A 100 -4.30 5.76 3.83
CA VAL A 100 -5.76 5.88 4.03
C VAL A 100 -6.13 5.55 5.47
N LEU A 101 -5.65 4.42 6.01
CA LEU A 101 -5.93 4.04 7.40
C LEU A 101 -5.38 5.06 8.41
N GLN A 102 -4.18 5.61 8.15
CA GLN A 102 -3.57 6.66 8.95
C GLN A 102 -4.43 7.92 8.99
N SER A 103 -4.89 8.36 7.82
CA SER A 103 -5.77 9.52 7.69
C SER A 103 -7.07 9.32 8.48
N CYS A 104 -7.67 8.12 8.42
CA CYS A 104 -8.85 7.78 9.20
C CYS A 104 -8.57 7.81 10.71
N ALA A 105 -7.47 7.21 11.16
CA ALA A 105 -7.10 7.16 12.57
C ALA A 105 -6.89 8.55 13.17
N TRP A 106 -6.26 9.46 12.41
CA TRP A 106 -6.03 10.84 12.84
C TRP A 106 -7.31 11.68 12.87
N ARG A 107 -8.17 11.58 11.85
CA ARG A 107 -9.48 12.24 11.85
C ARG A 107 -10.36 11.79 13.02
N LEU A 108 -10.32 10.51 13.37
CA LEU A 108 -11.02 9.99 14.55
C LEU A 108 -10.47 10.59 15.86
N ALA A 109 -9.16 10.85 15.94
CA ALA A 109 -8.55 11.53 17.08
C ALA A 109 -9.07 12.96 17.20
N GLU A 110 -8.98 13.71 16.10
CA GLU A 110 -9.35 15.12 16.01
C GLU A 110 -10.83 15.35 16.34
N GLU A 111 -11.72 14.49 15.86
CA GLU A 111 -13.16 14.61 16.10
C GLU A 111 -13.59 14.14 17.51
N ALA A 112 -12.79 13.29 18.17
CA ALA A 112 -13.14 12.72 19.48
C ALA A 112 -12.54 13.47 20.66
N MET A 113 -11.49 14.25 20.45
CA MET A 113 -10.79 15.01 21.49
C MET A 113 -11.09 16.50 21.36
N GLU A 114 -11.37 17.16 22.49
CA GLU A 114 -11.41 18.62 22.52
C GLU A 114 -9.98 19.15 22.46
N PRO A 115 -9.66 20.10 21.56
CA PRO A 115 -8.33 20.69 21.50
C PRO A 115 -8.04 21.45 22.80
N GLU A 116 -6.85 21.23 23.38
CA GLU A 116 -6.42 22.03 24.54
C GLU A 116 -6.11 23.48 24.13
N GLU A 117 -6.27 24.45 25.04
CA GLU A 117 -6.16 25.90 24.74
C GLU A 117 -4.81 26.31 24.10
N ASP A 118 -3.75 25.53 24.31
CA ASP A 118 -2.40 25.75 23.77
C ASP A 118 -1.96 24.69 22.74
N GLU A 119 -2.89 23.84 22.28
CA GLU A 119 -2.56 22.72 21.39
C GLU A 119 -2.39 23.18 19.94
N GLN A 120 -1.24 22.88 19.36
CA GLN A 120 -0.95 23.19 17.97
C GLN A 120 -1.62 22.14 17.07
N PRO A 121 -2.37 22.53 16.03
CA PRO A 121 -3.05 21.57 15.16
C PRO A 121 -2.05 20.57 14.58
N MET A 122 -2.36 19.28 14.69
CA MET A 122 -1.54 18.25 14.08
C MET A 122 -1.57 18.45 12.56
N ALA A 123 -0.41 18.69 11.95
CA ALA A 123 -0.29 18.77 10.51
C ALA A 123 -0.50 17.37 9.92
N LEU A 124 -1.74 17.05 9.57
CA LEU A 124 -2.10 15.80 8.92
C LEU A 124 -1.62 15.83 7.47
N ASP A 125 -1.00 14.75 7.02
CA ASP A 125 -0.82 14.55 5.59
C ASP A 125 -2.19 14.51 4.90
N PRO A 126 -2.32 15.16 3.72
CA PRO A 126 -3.57 15.16 3.00
C PRO A 126 -3.96 13.73 2.64
N MET A 127 -5.22 13.37 2.92
CA MET A 127 -5.78 12.09 2.53
C MET A 127 -5.56 11.89 1.03
N PRO A 128 -5.12 10.70 0.57
CA PRO A 128 -4.93 10.44 -0.85
C PRO A 128 -6.19 10.81 -1.64
N GLU A 129 -6.07 11.74 -2.60
CA GLU A 129 -7.21 12.24 -3.36
C GLU A 129 -7.76 11.19 -4.35
N ARG A 130 -6.90 10.27 -4.80
CA ARG A 130 -7.28 9.19 -5.71
C ARG A 130 -7.72 7.94 -4.93
N PRO A 131 -8.85 7.32 -5.34
CA PRO A 131 -9.38 6.13 -4.68
C PRO A 131 -8.50 4.89 -4.88
N SER A 132 -7.65 4.84 -5.92
CA SER A 132 -6.63 3.81 -6.13
C SER A 132 -5.37 4.44 -6.74
N PRO A 133 -4.17 4.05 -6.29
CA PRO A 133 -2.91 4.49 -6.89
C PRO A 133 -2.61 3.78 -8.22
N VAL A 134 -3.28 2.65 -8.50
CA VAL A 134 -3.09 1.85 -9.73
C VAL A 134 -4.44 1.47 -10.33
N THR A 135 -4.60 1.68 -11.63
CA THR A 135 -5.75 1.21 -12.42
C THR A 135 -5.39 0.00 -13.29
N GLN A 136 -6.37 -0.86 -13.61
CA GLN A 136 -6.13 -2.04 -14.47
C GLN A 136 -5.53 -1.65 -15.84
N SER A 137 -5.90 -0.49 -16.38
CA SER A 137 -5.34 0.06 -17.62
C SER A 137 -3.89 0.51 -17.50
N GLU A 138 -3.46 0.93 -16.31
CA GLU A 138 -2.06 1.27 -16.02
C GLU A 138 -1.20 0.00 -15.86
N MET A 139 -1.81 -1.07 -15.30
CA MET A 139 -1.18 -2.40 -15.20
C MET A 139 -0.86 -3.00 -16.58
N ASP A 140 -1.81 -2.97 -17.52
CA ASP A 140 -1.61 -3.52 -18.87
C ASP A 140 -0.62 -2.69 -19.72
N ALA A 141 -0.41 -1.42 -19.36
CA ALA A 141 0.45 -0.49 -20.10
C ALA A 141 1.86 -0.33 -19.52
N GLY A 142 2.16 -0.92 -18.34
CA GLY A 142 3.43 -0.72 -17.64
C GLY A 142 3.68 0.73 -17.19
N SER A 143 2.61 1.53 -17.07
CA SER A 143 2.66 2.97 -16.78
C SER A 143 2.11 3.21 -15.39
N VAL A 144 2.99 3.22 -14.39
CA VAL A 144 2.62 3.54 -13.01
C VAL A 144 3.28 4.86 -12.62
N GLU A 145 2.51 5.80 -12.03
CA GLU A 145 3.08 7.03 -11.46
C GLU A 145 3.94 6.65 -10.24
N LEU A 146 5.26 6.74 -10.39
CA LEU A 146 6.21 6.66 -9.28
C LEU A 146 6.10 7.97 -8.48
N PHE A 147 5.40 7.93 -7.35
CA PHE A 147 5.33 9.04 -6.38
C PHE A 147 6.42 8.91 -5.32
#